data_AF-A0AAN8ISC9-F1
#
_entry.id   AF-A0AAN8ISC9-F1
#
_cell.length_a   1.000
_cell.length_b   1.000
_cell.length_c   1.000
_cell.angle_alpha   90.00
_cell.angle_beta   90.00
_cell.angle_gamma   90.00
#
_symmetry.space_group_name_H-M   'P 1'
#
loop_
_entity.id
_entity.type
_entity.pdbx_description
1 polymer ?
#
loop_
_entity_poly.entity_id
_entity_poly.type
_entity_poly.pdbx_seq_one_letter_code
_entity_poly.pdbx_strand_id
1 'polypeptide(L)'
;MSSTNSSANSISDQASQASENEPLISGLHHVNIQVPPQTLHIASQFYAGTLGLTQTPAPDSMKAHLAWFDMGSSGQQIHITSQFHLDQAQMKAQSESPRHLCFKILSEDKLDQLQERIWQLYKTGGESAPVHCDDPAQTASGRIGPKGFPKRFFARDYAGNRLEFSL
;
A
#
# COMPACT_ATOMS: atom_id res chain seq x y z
N MET A 1 0.45 70.86 -7.57
CA MET A 1 1.81 70.29 -7.74
C MET A 1 2.12 69.57 -6.44
N SER A 2 2.49 68.30 -6.35
CA SER A 2 2.83 67.27 -7.33
C SER A 2 2.56 65.94 -6.64
N SER A 3 2.05 64.97 -7.40
CA SER A 3 2.06 63.55 -7.09
C SER A 3 3.50 63.05 -6.90
N THR A 4 3.71 61.99 -6.10
CA THR A 4 4.29 60.71 -6.57
C THR A 4 4.30 59.62 -5.48
N ASN A 5 3.88 58.43 -5.92
CA ASN A 5 3.92 57.11 -5.28
C ASN A 5 5.27 56.70 -4.70
N SER A 6 5.26 55.77 -3.75
CA SER A 6 5.96 54.49 -3.96
C SER A 6 5.35 53.37 -3.12
N SER A 7 4.24 52.80 -3.61
CA SER A 7 3.81 51.44 -3.27
C SER A 7 4.63 50.47 -4.12
N ALA A 8 5.81 50.10 -3.63
CA ALA A 8 6.64 49.07 -4.23
C ALA A 8 7.33 48.25 -3.12
N ASN A 9 6.53 47.67 -2.23
CA ASN A 9 7.04 46.61 -1.35
C ASN A 9 6.85 45.27 -2.07
N SER A 10 7.86 44.98 -2.87
CA SER A 10 8.45 43.67 -3.18
C SER A 10 7.55 42.44 -3.04
N ILE A 11 6.88 42.11 -4.15
CA ILE A 11 6.47 40.72 -4.48
C ILE A 11 7.68 39.75 -4.42
N SER A 12 8.92 40.27 -4.49
CA SER A 12 10.17 39.49 -4.43
C SER A 12 10.56 38.97 -3.05
N ASP A 13 10.06 39.54 -1.95
CA ASP A 13 10.48 39.10 -0.59
C ASP A 13 9.63 37.93 -0.04
N GLN A 14 8.45 37.68 -0.61
CA GLN A 14 7.62 36.52 -0.23
C GLN A 14 8.02 35.23 -0.96
N ALA A 15 8.66 35.34 -2.13
CA ALA A 15 9.10 34.19 -2.91
C ALA A 15 10.37 33.52 -2.33
N SER A 16 11.24 34.28 -1.65
CA SER A 16 12.48 33.74 -1.05
C SER A 16 12.22 32.96 0.24
N GLN A 17 11.23 33.37 1.06
CA GLN A 17 10.87 32.70 2.31
C GLN A 17 10.07 31.39 2.11
N ALA A 18 9.48 31.17 0.93
CA ALA A 18 8.78 29.92 0.61
C ALA A 18 9.76 28.74 0.40
N SER A 19 11.02 29.01 0.04
CA SER A 19 12.03 27.98 -0.24
C SER A 19 12.72 27.40 1.01
N GLU A 20 12.72 28.12 2.14
CA GLU A 20 13.39 27.67 3.37
C GLU A 20 12.54 26.71 4.22
N ASN A 21 11.25 26.55 3.89
CA ASN A 21 10.31 25.66 4.60
C ASN A 21 9.80 24.50 3.73
N GLU A 22 10.48 24.17 2.63
CA GLU A 22 10.12 22.98 1.87
C GLU A 22 10.30 21.71 2.74
N PRO A 23 9.29 20.82 2.77
CA PRO A 23 9.39 19.59 3.54
C PRO A 23 10.48 18.70 2.95
N LEU A 24 11.45 18.30 3.79
CA LEU A 24 12.53 17.38 3.40
C LEU A 24 12.02 16.00 2.95
N ILE A 25 10.82 15.62 3.38
CA ILE A 25 10.15 14.37 2.98
C ILE A 25 8.85 14.76 2.27
N SER A 26 8.79 14.50 0.96
CA SER A 26 7.63 14.84 0.12
C SER A 26 6.55 13.76 0.08
N GLY A 27 6.85 12.54 0.55
CA GLY A 27 5.88 11.44 0.60
C GLY A 27 6.51 10.07 0.82
N LEU A 28 5.68 9.03 0.70
CA LEU A 28 6.13 7.64 0.68
C LEU A 28 6.64 7.31 -0.72
N HIS A 29 7.90 6.90 -0.84
CA HIS A 29 8.43 6.37 -2.09
C HIS A 29 8.03 4.90 -2.27
N HIS A 30 8.26 4.09 -1.23
CA HIS A 30 7.92 2.68 -1.24
C HIS A 30 7.72 2.16 0.17
N VAL A 31 7.12 0.98 0.25
CA VAL A 31 7.03 0.18 1.46
C VAL A 31 7.53 -1.22 1.17
N ASN A 32 8.14 -1.86 2.16
CA ASN A 32 8.60 -3.25 2.04
C ASN A 32 7.78 -4.12 2.99
N ILE A 33 7.22 -5.20 2.47
CA ILE A 33 6.58 -6.24 3.27
C ILE A 33 7.28 -7.57 3.02
N GLN A 34 7.22 -8.41 4.04
CA GLN A 34 7.99 -9.63 4.05
C GLN A 34 7.11 -10.86 3.96
N VAL A 35 7.58 -11.86 3.21
CA VAL A 35 6.92 -13.15 3.05
C VAL A 35 7.85 -14.28 3.47
N PRO A 36 7.33 -15.46 3.85
CA PRO A 36 8.16 -16.57 4.29
C PRO A 36 9.24 -16.98 3.26
N PRO A 37 10.34 -17.61 3.72
CA PRO A 37 11.31 -18.23 2.84
C PRO A 37 10.66 -19.10 1.75
N GLN A 38 11.24 -19.12 0.55
CA GLN A 38 10.78 -19.92 -0.61
C GLN A 38 9.38 -19.58 -1.16
N THR A 39 8.65 -18.60 -0.60
CA THR A 39 7.31 -18.21 -1.08
C THR A 39 7.29 -16.97 -1.98
N LEU A 40 8.45 -16.39 -2.30
CA LEU A 40 8.53 -15.17 -3.12
C LEU A 40 7.94 -15.34 -4.52
N HIS A 41 8.06 -16.54 -5.09
CA HIS A 41 7.52 -16.84 -6.42
C HIS A 41 5.98 -16.70 -6.49
N ILE A 42 5.29 -16.80 -5.35
CA ILE A 42 3.83 -16.62 -5.22
C ILE A 42 3.44 -15.14 -5.33
N ALA A 43 4.36 -14.22 -5.03
CA ALA A 43 4.11 -12.78 -4.99
C ALA A 43 3.52 -12.25 -6.30
N SER A 44 4.05 -12.69 -7.45
CA SER A 44 3.53 -12.26 -8.76
C SER A 44 2.05 -12.63 -8.95
N GLN A 45 1.64 -13.82 -8.51
CA GLN A 45 0.27 -14.26 -8.66
C GLN A 45 -0.68 -13.46 -7.75
N PHE A 46 -0.27 -13.17 -6.51
CA PHE A 46 -1.09 -12.39 -5.59
C PHE A 46 -1.06 -10.89 -5.92
N TYR A 47 0.11 -10.23 -5.86
CA TYR A 47 0.20 -8.77 -5.98
C TYR A 47 -0.05 -8.27 -7.40
N ALA A 48 0.45 -8.94 -8.44
CA ALA A 48 0.13 -8.55 -9.82
C ALA A 48 -1.19 -9.17 -10.30
N GLY A 49 -1.34 -10.49 -10.18
CA GLY A 49 -2.52 -11.19 -10.71
C GLY A 49 -3.82 -10.84 -9.98
N THR A 50 -3.80 -10.76 -8.65
CA THR A 50 -5.01 -10.53 -7.84
C THR A 50 -5.21 -9.03 -7.60
N LEU A 51 -4.22 -8.35 -7.01
CA LEU A 51 -4.37 -6.92 -6.67
C LEU A 51 -4.25 -5.99 -7.89
N GLY A 52 -3.73 -6.48 -9.02
CA GLY A 52 -3.58 -5.68 -10.24
C GLY A 52 -2.40 -4.71 -10.21
N LEU A 53 -1.41 -4.93 -9.34
CA LEU A 53 -0.19 -4.12 -9.34
C LEU A 53 0.69 -4.48 -10.54
N THR A 54 1.52 -3.54 -10.99
CA THR A 54 2.40 -3.78 -12.14
C THR A 54 3.76 -4.25 -11.66
N GLN A 55 4.13 -5.50 -11.94
CA GLN A 55 5.45 -6.00 -11.57
C GLN A 55 6.55 -5.30 -12.39
N THR A 56 7.59 -4.84 -11.71
CA THR A 56 8.78 -4.24 -12.32
C THR A 56 10.04 -5.05 -12.02
N PRO A 57 11.06 -5.02 -12.90
CA PRO A 57 12.30 -5.75 -12.65
C PRO A 57 13.02 -5.21 -11.41
N ALA A 58 13.25 -6.09 -10.43
CA ALA A 58 14.22 -5.83 -9.37
C ALA A 58 15.66 -5.90 -9.92
N PRO A 59 16.66 -5.31 -9.24
CA PRO A 59 18.07 -5.46 -9.59
C PRO A 59 18.46 -6.94 -9.71
N ASP A 60 19.26 -7.30 -10.73
CA ASP A 60 19.57 -8.70 -11.05
C ASP A 60 20.12 -9.49 -9.85
N SER A 61 20.97 -8.88 -9.04
CA SER A 61 21.55 -9.48 -7.84
C SER A 61 20.54 -9.79 -6.72
N MET A 62 19.33 -9.23 -6.80
CA MET A 62 18.32 -9.31 -5.74
C MET A 62 17.06 -10.09 -6.13
N LYS A 63 16.92 -10.49 -7.41
CA LYS A 63 15.68 -11.12 -7.93
C LYS A 63 15.27 -12.41 -7.20
N ALA A 64 16.22 -13.14 -6.61
CA ALA A 64 15.93 -14.33 -5.82
C ALA A 64 15.26 -14.04 -4.48
N HIS A 65 15.34 -12.79 -4.00
CA HIS A 65 14.94 -12.39 -2.65
C HIS A 65 13.97 -11.21 -2.63
N LEU A 66 13.76 -10.54 -3.76
CA LEU A 66 13.03 -9.30 -3.85
C LEU A 66 12.17 -9.25 -5.12
N ALA A 67 10.91 -8.86 -4.98
CA ALA A 67 10.01 -8.54 -6.07
C ALA A 67 9.47 -7.11 -5.91
N TRP A 68 9.41 -6.35 -7.00
CA TRP A 68 8.96 -4.96 -7.03
C TRP A 68 7.65 -4.84 -7.80
N PHE A 69 6.73 -4.03 -7.27
CA PHE A 69 5.46 -3.74 -7.93
C PHE A 69 5.14 -2.25 -7.83
N ASP A 70 4.79 -1.65 -8.95
CA ASP A 70 4.33 -0.27 -9.04
C ASP A 70 2.83 -0.18 -8.66
N MET A 71 2.49 0.89 -7.94
CA MET A 71 1.12 1.21 -7.52
C MET A 71 0.52 2.26 -8.44
N GLY A 72 -0.08 1.81 -9.55
CA GLY A 72 -0.65 2.72 -10.55
C GLY A 72 0.42 3.59 -11.21
N SER A 73 0.12 4.87 -11.42
CA SER A 73 1.01 5.82 -12.09
C SER A 73 1.68 6.85 -11.17
N SER A 74 1.58 6.67 -9.84
CA SER A 74 2.13 7.64 -8.88
C SER A 74 3.65 7.58 -8.75
N GLY A 75 4.29 6.53 -9.27
CA GLY A 75 5.70 6.21 -9.03
C GLY A 75 5.95 5.56 -7.66
N GLN A 76 4.92 5.35 -6.84
CA GLN A 76 5.05 4.64 -5.58
C GLN A 76 5.11 3.13 -5.80
N GLN A 77 5.87 2.44 -4.95
CA GLN A 77 6.09 1.00 -5.08
C GLN A 77 5.78 0.22 -3.80
N ILE A 78 5.48 -1.06 -3.96
CA ILE A 78 5.59 -2.06 -2.91
C ILE A 78 6.69 -3.05 -3.26
N HIS A 79 7.54 -3.33 -2.29
CA HIS A 79 8.58 -4.35 -2.38
C HIS A 79 8.18 -5.54 -1.53
N ILE A 80 8.35 -6.74 -2.09
CA ILE A 80 8.09 -8.00 -1.40
C ILE A 80 9.43 -8.70 -1.20
N THR A 81 9.86 -8.83 0.05
CA THR A 81 11.12 -9.47 0.39
C THR A 81 10.87 -10.86 0.96
N SER A 82 11.58 -11.87 0.45
CA SER A 82 11.63 -13.17 1.11
C SER A 82 12.42 -13.02 2.40
N GLN A 83 11.79 -13.29 3.55
CA GLN A 83 12.48 -13.24 4.83
C GLN A 83 13.54 -14.33 4.93
N PHE A 84 14.59 -14.03 5.68
CA PHE A 84 15.57 -15.00 6.12
C PHE A 84 15.34 -15.24 7.61
N HIS A 85 15.08 -16.50 8.00
CA HIS A 85 15.09 -16.97 9.39
C HIS A 85 13.97 -16.49 10.33
N LEU A 86 12.69 -16.60 9.93
CA LEU A 86 11.61 -16.59 10.91
C LEU A 86 11.43 -17.97 11.54
N ASP A 87 11.36 -18.01 12.88
CA ASP A 87 10.82 -19.17 13.58
C ASP A 87 9.27 -19.18 13.55
N GLN A 88 8.68 -20.30 13.98
CA GLN A 88 7.22 -20.47 13.99
C GLN A 88 6.49 -19.45 14.88
N ALA A 89 7.11 -19.03 15.99
CA ALA A 89 6.50 -18.06 16.89
C ALA A 89 6.48 -16.66 16.27
N GLN A 90 7.55 -16.28 15.56
CA GLN A 90 7.61 -15.02 14.85
C GLN A 90 6.67 -15.01 13.63
N MET A 91 6.55 -16.12 12.90
CA MET A 91 5.55 -16.27 11.83
C MET A 91 4.12 -16.10 12.37
N LYS A 92 3.81 -16.71 13.51
CA LYS A 92 2.51 -16.53 14.18
C LYS A 92 2.29 -15.08 14.63
N ALA A 93 3.28 -14.44 15.23
CA ALA A 93 3.18 -13.04 15.63
C ALA A 93 2.96 -12.11 14.43
N GLN A 94 3.57 -12.39 13.29
CA GLN A 94 3.35 -11.65 12.04
C GLN A 94 1.91 -11.83 11.53
N SER A 95 1.38 -13.04 11.52
CA SER A 95 0.01 -13.32 11.06
C SER A 95 -1.08 -12.78 12.00
N GLU A 96 -0.75 -12.48 13.25
CA GLU A 96 -1.67 -11.86 14.22
C GLU A 96 -1.49 -10.33 14.34
N SER A 97 -0.40 -9.78 13.78
CA SER A 97 -0.11 -8.35 13.84
C SER A 97 -1.27 -7.51 13.26
N PRO A 98 -1.68 -6.43 13.95
CA PRO A 98 -2.69 -5.50 13.43
C PRO A 98 -2.09 -4.45 12.47
N ARG A 99 -0.76 -4.32 12.41
CA ARG A 99 -0.06 -3.43 11.48
C ARG A 99 -0.41 -3.81 10.06
N HIS A 100 -0.66 -2.82 9.22
CA HIS A 100 -1.08 -3.03 7.85
C HIS A 100 -0.57 -1.91 6.94
N LEU A 101 -0.43 -2.25 5.67
CA LEU A 101 -0.36 -1.28 4.59
C LEU A 101 -1.79 -0.97 4.13
N CYS A 102 -2.14 0.31 4.00
CA CYS A 102 -3.41 0.72 3.43
C CYS A 102 -3.19 1.22 1.99
N PHE A 103 -3.83 0.56 1.03
CA PHE A 103 -3.85 0.98 -0.37
C PHE A 103 -5.01 1.94 -0.62
N LYS A 104 -4.69 3.04 -1.28
CA LYS A 104 -5.71 3.96 -1.80
C LYS A 104 -6.35 3.38 -3.05
N ILE A 105 -7.68 3.32 -3.07
CA ILE A 105 -8.49 2.84 -4.18
C ILE A 105 -9.24 4.00 -4.81
N LEU A 106 -9.33 4.00 -6.14
CA LEU A 106 -9.79 5.16 -6.92
C LEU A 106 -11.28 5.49 -6.73
N SER A 107 -12.11 4.51 -6.41
CA SER A 107 -13.55 4.67 -6.27
C SER A 107 -14.18 3.49 -5.53
N GLU A 108 -15.43 3.67 -5.09
CA GLU A 108 -16.22 2.60 -4.47
C GLU A 108 -16.39 1.39 -5.38
N ASP A 109 -16.69 1.60 -6.66
CA ASP A 109 -16.82 0.51 -7.64
C ASP A 109 -15.54 -0.31 -7.76
N LYS A 110 -14.37 0.35 -7.71
CA LYS A 110 -13.07 -0.34 -7.78
C LYS A 110 -12.75 -1.05 -6.48
N LEU A 111 -13.17 -0.50 -5.35
CA LEU A 111 -13.05 -1.14 -4.06
C LEU A 111 -13.88 -2.43 -4.01
N ASP A 112 -15.12 -2.39 -4.49
CA ASP A 112 -16.01 -3.56 -4.54
C ASP A 112 -15.51 -4.63 -5.52
N GLN A 113 -15.05 -4.22 -6.72
CA GLN A 113 -14.44 -5.13 -7.69
C GLN A 113 -13.20 -5.84 -7.12
N LEU A 114 -12.37 -5.12 -6.37
CA LEU A 114 -11.17 -5.70 -5.75
C LEU A 114 -11.53 -6.63 -4.60
N GLN A 115 -12.50 -6.25 -3.75
CA GLN A 115 -12.96 -7.09 -2.65
C GLN A 115 -13.53 -8.41 -3.18
N GLU A 116 -14.40 -8.36 -4.18
CA GLU A 116 -14.99 -9.55 -4.80
C GLU A 116 -13.91 -10.45 -5.42
N ARG A 117 -12.91 -9.87 -6.10
CA ARG A 117 -11.81 -10.66 -6.67
C ARG A 117 -10.99 -11.39 -5.60
N ILE A 118 -10.65 -10.71 -4.51
CA ILE A 118 -9.91 -11.30 -3.39
C ILE A 118 -10.76 -12.38 -2.71
N TRP A 119 -12.05 -12.12 -2.52
CA TRP A 119 -13.00 -13.09 -1.95
C TRP A 119 -13.14 -14.34 -2.81
N GLN A 120 -13.27 -14.21 -4.13
CA GLN A 120 -13.34 -15.36 -5.02
C GLN A 120 -12.05 -16.19 -4.96
N LEU A 121 -10.88 -15.54 -4.94
CA LEU A 121 -9.61 -16.26 -4.78
C LEU A 121 -9.51 -16.96 -3.41
N TYR A 122 -9.99 -16.34 -2.34
CA TYR A 122 -10.08 -16.98 -1.02
C TYR A 122 -10.94 -18.25 -1.06
N LYS A 123 -12.09 -18.18 -1.74
CA LYS A 123 -13.05 -19.29 -1.86
C LYS A 123 -12.53 -20.43 -2.73
N THR A 124 -11.83 -20.12 -3.83
CA THR A 124 -11.24 -21.14 -4.71
C THR A 124 -9.96 -21.73 -4.13
N GLY A 125 -9.24 -20.98 -3.29
CA GLY A 125 -7.99 -21.40 -2.70
C GLY A 125 -6.81 -21.38 -3.69
N GLY A 126 -5.75 -22.11 -3.34
CA GLY A 126 -4.49 -22.13 -4.08
C GLY A 126 -3.36 -21.46 -3.31
N GLU A 127 -2.13 -21.61 -3.79
CA GLU A 127 -0.92 -21.15 -3.08
C GLU A 127 -0.88 -19.63 -2.88
N SER A 128 -1.45 -18.87 -3.83
CA SER A 128 -1.56 -17.42 -3.73
C SER A 128 -2.81 -16.93 -3.03
N ALA A 129 -3.67 -17.82 -2.52
CA ALA A 129 -4.90 -17.38 -1.89
C ALA A 129 -4.61 -16.57 -0.62
N PRO A 130 -5.37 -15.49 -0.35
CA PRO A 130 -5.26 -14.79 0.92
C PRO A 130 -5.55 -15.76 2.06
N VAL A 131 -4.85 -15.66 3.19
CA VAL A 131 -5.15 -16.53 4.36
C VAL A 131 -6.40 -16.09 5.12
N HIS A 132 -6.85 -14.85 4.88
CA HIS A 132 -8.08 -14.28 5.44
C HIS A 132 -8.53 -13.09 4.59
N CYS A 133 -9.82 -12.85 4.45
CA CYS A 133 -10.34 -11.59 3.90
C CYS A 133 -11.76 -11.33 4.40
N ASP A 134 -12.14 -10.06 4.43
CA ASP A 134 -13.50 -9.65 4.76
C ASP A 134 -14.49 -10.10 3.68
N ASP A 135 -15.58 -10.74 4.09
CA ASP A 135 -16.70 -11.16 3.24
C ASP A 135 -17.42 -9.91 2.68
N PRO A 136 -17.58 -9.79 1.34
CA PRO A 136 -18.32 -8.68 0.72
C PRO A 136 -19.76 -8.51 1.22
N ALA A 137 -20.38 -9.58 1.73
CA ALA A 137 -21.74 -9.55 2.27
C ALA A 137 -21.81 -9.08 3.74
N GLN A 138 -20.67 -8.83 4.38
CA GLN A 138 -20.59 -8.47 5.79
C GLN A 138 -19.93 -7.10 5.99
N THR A 139 -20.15 -6.51 7.17
CA THR A 139 -19.41 -5.31 7.57
C THR A 139 -17.92 -5.62 7.65
N ALA A 140 -17.10 -4.76 7.03
CA ALA A 140 -15.65 -4.87 7.09
C ALA A 140 -15.10 -4.97 8.52
N SER A 141 -14.05 -5.77 8.69
CA SER A 141 -13.42 -5.96 9.99
C SER A 141 -12.67 -4.70 10.46
N GLY A 142 -12.29 -4.67 11.73
CA GLY A 142 -11.57 -3.54 12.33
C GLY A 142 -12.48 -2.54 13.06
N ARG A 143 -11.86 -1.53 13.69
CA ARG A 143 -12.58 -0.58 14.54
C ARG A 143 -13.49 0.30 13.68
N ILE A 144 -14.71 0.57 14.16
CA ILE A 144 -15.62 1.58 13.59
C ILE A 144 -15.50 2.84 14.45
N GLY A 145 -15.16 3.97 13.83
CA GLY A 145 -14.97 5.25 14.52
C GLY A 145 -16.28 6.04 14.64
N PRO A 146 -16.41 6.95 15.62
CA PRO A 146 -17.65 7.71 15.88
C PRO A 146 -18.06 8.65 14.74
N LYS A 147 -17.15 8.98 13.80
CA LYS A 147 -17.42 9.80 12.61
C LYS A 147 -17.58 8.99 11.32
N GLY A 148 -17.58 7.64 11.42
CA GLY A 148 -17.46 6.76 10.26
C GLY A 148 -16.03 6.80 9.70
N PHE A 149 -15.45 5.64 9.45
CA PHE A 149 -14.26 5.56 8.60
C PHE A 149 -14.72 5.49 7.13
N PRO A 150 -13.87 5.86 6.16
CA PRO A 150 -14.17 5.61 4.75
C PRO A 150 -14.52 4.14 4.51
N LYS A 151 -15.28 3.89 3.44
CA LYS A 151 -15.53 2.53 2.96
C LYS A 151 -14.19 1.86 2.71
N ARG A 152 -13.99 0.71 3.36
CA ARG A 152 -12.73 -0.04 3.33
C ARG A 152 -13.00 -1.51 3.62
N PHE A 153 -12.03 -2.36 3.32
CA PHE A 153 -12.02 -3.75 3.78
C PHE A 153 -10.59 -4.19 4.08
N PHE A 154 -10.46 -5.30 4.80
CA PHE A 154 -9.18 -5.92 5.11
C PHE A 154 -9.03 -7.29 4.46
N ALA A 155 -7.78 -7.60 4.09
CA ALA A 155 -7.37 -8.94 3.76
C ALA A 155 -6.02 -9.25 4.42
N ARG A 156 -5.67 -10.52 4.50
CA ARG A 156 -4.32 -10.98 4.74
C ARG A 156 -3.84 -11.68 3.48
N ASP A 157 -2.68 -11.29 2.98
CA ASP A 157 -2.09 -11.97 1.83
C ASP A 157 -1.79 -13.45 2.12
N TYR A 158 -1.24 -14.16 1.14
CA TYR A 158 -0.86 -15.57 1.28
C TYR A 158 0.19 -15.83 2.38
N ALA A 159 0.86 -14.79 2.86
CA ALA A 159 1.86 -14.83 3.92
C ALA A 159 1.33 -14.35 5.29
N GLY A 160 0.07 -13.93 5.37
CA GLY A 160 -0.55 -13.42 6.59
C GLY A 160 -0.34 -11.93 6.85
N ASN A 161 0.30 -11.16 5.96
CA ASN A 161 0.43 -9.71 6.14
C ASN A 161 -0.93 -9.06 5.99
N ARG A 162 -1.32 -8.22 6.97
CA ARG A 162 -2.58 -7.50 6.92
C ARG A 162 -2.49 -6.34 5.91
N LEU A 163 -3.45 -6.29 5.01
CA LEU A 163 -3.64 -5.26 4.01
C LEU A 163 -5.00 -4.59 4.25
N GLU A 164 -5.03 -3.27 4.12
CA GLU A 164 -6.25 -2.47 4.13
C GLU A 164 -6.43 -1.83 2.74
N PHE A 165 -7.68 -1.68 2.31
CA PHE A 165 -8.01 -1.03 1.06
C PHE A 165 -9.09 0.02 1.34
N SER A 166 -8.83 1.29 1.06
CA SER A 166 -9.72 2.42 1.38
C SER A 166 -9.76 3.43 0.24
N LEU A 167 -10.84 4.22 0.16
CA LEU A 167 -10.96 5.41 -0.69
C LEU A 167 -9.97 6.53 -0.28
#